data_AF-A0A3S1KL94-F1
#
_entry.id   AF-A0A3S1KL94-F1
#
_cell.length_a   1.000
_cell.length_b   1.000
_cell.length_c   1.000
_cell.angle_alpha   90.00
_cell.angle_beta   90.00
_cell.angle_gamma   90.00
#
_symmetry.space_group_name_H-M   'P 1'
#
loop_
_entity.id
_entity.type
_entity.pdbx_description
1 polymer ?
#
loop_
_entity_poly.entity_id
_entity_poly.type
_entity_poly.pdbx_seq_one_letter_code
_entity_poly.pdbx_strand_id
1 'polypeptide(L)'
;IMDKLGRERGLISYATLSDYNANMAVATGGGERPVDPSLVRTAGGTFSEKLAHFHIRKIFRPRTFIYLGAWSAVGAALVYSLLTRERLEINVLHDRNPQFVTLSDGSIRNGYTVKLLNMIPEPRTIVLT
;
A
#
# COMPACT_ATOMS: atom_id res chain seq x y z
N ILE A 1 -30.61 4.63 -1.68
CA ILE A 1 -30.01 4.34 -3.01
C ILE A 1 -31.04 3.65 -3.92
N MET A 2 -31.72 2.60 -3.46
CA MET A 2 -32.75 1.88 -4.23
C MET A 2 -33.89 2.77 -4.74
N ASP A 3 -34.39 3.67 -3.90
CA ASP A 3 -35.41 4.65 -4.31
C ASP A 3 -34.92 5.61 -5.42
N LYS A 4 -33.62 5.96 -5.43
CA LYS A 4 -33.03 6.79 -6.49
C LYS A 4 -32.86 6.03 -7.81
N LEU A 5 -32.84 4.70 -7.75
CA LEU A 5 -32.68 3.80 -8.90
C LEU A 5 -34.00 3.20 -9.39
N GLY A 6 -35.13 3.55 -8.76
CA GLY A 6 -36.46 3.03 -9.12
C GLY A 6 -36.61 1.51 -8.91
N ARG A 7 -35.95 0.95 -7.89
CA ARG A 7 -35.96 -0.49 -7.58
C ARG A 7 -36.63 -0.79 -6.24
N GLU A 8 -37.22 -1.98 -6.11
CA GLU A 8 -37.84 -2.46 -4.87
C GLU A 8 -36.85 -2.44 -3.69
N ARG A 9 -37.35 -2.06 -2.51
CA ARG A 9 -36.56 -2.05 -1.28
C ARG A 9 -36.29 -3.47 -0.80
N GLY A 10 -35.06 -3.77 -0.38
CA GLY A 10 -34.65 -5.10 0.09
C GLY A 10 -33.95 -5.97 -0.95
N LEU A 11 -33.85 -5.53 -2.21
CA LEU A 11 -33.00 -6.17 -3.22
C LEU A 11 -31.51 -6.03 -2.84
N ILE A 12 -30.89 -7.13 -2.45
CA ILE A 12 -29.44 -7.23 -2.25
C ILE A 12 -28.84 -7.83 -3.52
N SER A 13 -28.25 -6.97 -4.36
CA SER A 13 -27.47 -7.44 -5.51
C SER A 13 -26.04 -7.75 -5.04
N TYR A 14 -25.63 -9.00 -5.17
CA TYR A 14 -24.24 -9.43 -4.94
C TYR A 14 -23.32 -9.16 -6.15
N ALA A 15 -23.90 -8.70 -7.26
CA ALA A 15 -23.20 -8.36 -8.49
C ALA A 15 -23.25 -6.84 -8.75
N THR A 16 -22.37 -6.37 -9.64
CA THR A 16 -22.41 -4.97 -10.06
C THR A 16 -23.69 -4.66 -10.83
N LEU A 17 -24.15 -3.40 -10.79
CA LEU A 17 -25.36 -2.99 -11.51
C LEU A 17 -25.28 -3.27 -13.02
N SER A 18 -24.09 -3.15 -13.62
CA SER A 18 -23.90 -3.49 -15.04
C SER A 18 -24.09 -4.97 -15.32
N ASP A 19 -23.58 -5.83 -14.44
CA ASP A 19 -23.68 -7.28 -14.60
C ASP A 19 -25.13 -7.74 -14.37
N TYR A 20 -25.80 -7.14 -13.37
CA TYR A 20 -27.24 -7.32 -13.16
C TYR A 20 -28.05 -6.91 -14.39
N ASN A 21 -27.83 -5.71 -14.94
CA ASN A 21 -28.56 -5.23 -16.11
C ASN A 21 -28.32 -6.11 -17.35
N ALA A 22 -27.08 -6.57 -17.58
CA ALA A 22 -26.76 -7.46 -18.68
C ALA A 22 -27.47 -8.82 -18.54
N ASN A 23 -27.46 -9.41 -17.35
CA ASN A 23 -28.16 -10.67 -17.07
C ASN A 23 -29.67 -10.51 -17.19
N MET A 24 -30.21 -9.39 -16.71
CA MET A 24 -31.63 -9.08 -16.82
C MET A 24 -32.06 -8.91 -18.27
N ALA A 25 -31.27 -8.25 -19.11
CA ALA A 25 -31.57 -8.12 -20.54
C ALA A 25 -31.65 -9.49 -21.24
N VAL A 26 -30.82 -10.47 -20.85
CA VAL A 26 -30.92 -11.84 -21.37
C VAL A 26 -32.20 -12.52 -20.86
N ALA A 27 -32.50 -12.39 -19.57
CA ALA A 27 -33.66 -13.03 -18.94
C ALA A 27 -35.02 -12.49 -19.39
N THR A 28 -35.09 -11.25 -19.90
CA THR A 28 -36.34 -10.60 -20.33
C THR A 28 -36.42 -10.38 -21.85
N GLY A 29 -35.43 -10.87 -22.61
CA GLY A 29 -35.33 -10.59 -24.04
C GLY A 29 -35.23 -9.09 -24.34
N GLY A 30 -34.47 -8.34 -23.54
CA GLY A 30 -34.32 -6.89 -23.67
C GLY A 30 -35.41 -6.07 -22.98
N GLY A 31 -36.27 -6.70 -22.17
CA GLY A 31 -37.36 -6.04 -21.45
C GLY A 31 -38.74 -6.23 -22.09
N GLU A 32 -38.82 -6.96 -23.20
CA GLU A 32 -40.07 -7.23 -23.92
C GLU A 32 -40.99 -8.20 -23.18
N ARG A 33 -40.44 -9.05 -22.30
CA ARG A 33 -41.17 -10.08 -21.58
C ARG A 33 -40.85 -10.04 -20.07
N PRO A 34 -41.77 -10.54 -19.22
CA PRO A 34 -41.41 -10.93 -17.85
C PRO A 34 -40.24 -11.91 -17.85
N VAL A 35 -39.60 -12.09 -16.69
CA VAL A 35 -38.45 -12.98 -16.53
C VAL A 35 -38.79 -14.39 -17.02
N ASP A 36 -38.09 -14.84 -18.06
CA ASP A 36 -38.25 -16.17 -18.66
C ASP A 36 -37.04 -17.07 -18.32
N PRO A 37 -37.22 -18.09 -17.46
CA PRO A 37 -36.14 -19.00 -17.07
C PRO A 37 -35.53 -19.79 -18.23
N SER A 38 -36.27 -20.00 -19.32
CA SER A 38 -35.79 -20.77 -20.48
C SER A 38 -34.70 -20.05 -21.28
N LEU A 39 -34.64 -18.71 -21.18
CA LEU A 39 -33.60 -17.89 -21.81
C LEU A 39 -32.28 -17.89 -21.03
N VAL A 40 -32.35 -18.25 -19.74
CA VAL A 40 -31.23 -18.24 -18.79
C VAL A 40 -30.53 -19.61 -18.76
N ARG A 41 -31.26 -20.69 -19.03
CA ARG A 41 -30.75 -22.07 -18.96
C ARG A 41 -30.85 -22.80 -20.30
N THR A 42 -29.79 -23.52 -20.65
CA THR A 42 -29.77 -24.44 -21.79
C THR A 42 -30.63 -25.68 -21.47
N ALA A 43 -31.10 -26.39 -22.51
CA ALA A 43 -31.88 -27.62 -22.36
C ALA A 43 -31.21 -28.70 -21.49
N GLY A 44 -29.87 -28.70 -21.39
CA GLY A 44 -29.10 -29.56 -20.49
C GLY A 44 -28.99 -29.09 -19.03
N GLY A 45 -29.71 -28.03 -18.64
CA GLY A 45 -29.72 -27.49 -17.27
C GLY A 45 -28.55 -26.57 -16.91
N THR A 46 -27.61 -26.35 -17.82
CA THR A 46 -26.48 -25.41 -17.66
C THR A 46 -26.90 -23.96 -17.91
N PHE A 47 -26.14 -23.01 -17.41
CA PHE A 47 -26.37 -21.58 -17.68
C PHE A 47 -25.98 -21.21 -19.12
N SER A 48 -26.72 -20.27 -19.71
CA SER A 48 -26.45 -19.72 -21.04
C SER A 48 -25.13 -18.93 -21.06
N GLU A 49 -24.30 -19.12 -22.10
CA GLU A 49 -23.05 -18.38 -22.30
C GLU A 49 -23.25 -16.86 -22.44
N LYS A 50 -24.48 -16.43 -22.75
CA LYS A 50 -24.87 -15.03 -22.90
C LYS A 50 -24.91 -14.25 -21.57
N LEU A 51 -24.89 -14.95 -20.44
CA LEU A 51 -24.84 -14.31 -19.12
C LEU A 51 -23.47 -13.67 -18.89
N ALA A 52 -23.44 -12.57 -18.13
CA ALA A 52 -22.22 -11.90 -17.75
C ALA A 52 -21.39 -12.80 -16.83
N HIS A 53 -20.23 -13.23 -17.33
CA HIS A 53 -19.26 -14.02 -16.57
C HIS A 53 -18.23 -13.11 -15.89
N PHE A 54 -17.66 -13.59 -14.78
CA PHE A 54 -16.55 -12.90 -14.13
C PHE A 54 -15.31 -12.98 -15.02
N HIS A 55 -14.86 -11.83 -15.53
CA HIS A 55 -13.62 -11.73 -16.30
C HIS A 55 -12.51 -11.15 -15.44
N ILE A 56 -11.35 -11.82 -15.42
CA ILE A 56 -10.15 -11.39 -14.68
C ILE A 56 -9.71 -9.96 -15.05
N ARG A 57 -10.01 -9.52 -16.28
CA ARG A 57 -9.76 -8.15 -16.78
C ARG A 57 -10.48 -7.07 -15.96
N LYS A 58 -11.55 -7.39 -15.24
CA LYS A 58 -12.23 -6.45 -14.33
C LYS A 58 -11.36 -6.07 -13.12
N ILE A 59 -10.40 -6.91 -12.72
CA ILE A 59 -9.44 -6.63 -11.64
C ILE A 59 -8.37 -5.64 -12.13
N PHE A 60 -7.91 -5.81 -13.37
CA PHE A 60 -6.86 -5.02 -14.02
C PHE A 60 -7.36 -3.66 -14.53
N ARG A 61 -7.99 -2.86 -13.64
CA ARG A 61 -8.33 -1.47 -13.93
C ARG A 61 -7.15 -0.54 -13.62
N PRO A 62 -6.93 0.53 -14.41
CA PRO A 62 -5.84 1.48 -14.17
C PRO A 62 -5.80 2.01 -12.72
N ARG A 63 -6.97 2.27 -12.15
CA ARG A 63 -7.09 2.71 -10.74
C ARG A 63 -6.51 1.71 -9.75
N THR A 64 -6.69 0.40 -9.97
CA THR A 64 -6.13 -0.65 -9.11
C THR A 64 -4.60 -0.57 -9.09
N PHE A 65 -3.98 -0.37 -10.25
CA PHE A 65 -2.52 -0.21 -10.36
C PHE A 65 -2.01 1.06 -9.68
N ILE A 66 -2.75 2.16 -9.75
CA ILE A 66 -2.39 3.41 -9.05
C ILE A 66 -2.36 3.17 -7.54
N TYR A 67 -3.40 2.55 -6.97
CA TYR A 67 -3.43 2.24 -5.54
C TYR A 67 -2.35 1.25 -5.14
N LEU A 68 -2.17 0.19 -5.94
CA LEU A 68 -1.11 -0.80 -5.70
C LEU A 68 0.26 -0.13 -5.72
N GLY A 69 0.55 0.69 -6.73
CA GLY A 69 1.81 1.43 -6.83
C GLY A 69 2.04 2.38 -5.66
N ALA A 70 1.02 3.14 -5.25
CA ALA A 70 1.11 4.03 -4.11
C ALA A 70 1.40 3.28 -2.80
N TRP A 71 0.67 2.19 -2.53
CA TRP A 71 0.90 1.36 -1.35
C TRP A 71 2.26 0.67 -1.37
N SER A 72 2.68 0.15 -2.53
CA SER A 72 4.01 -0.45 -2.70
C SER A 72 5.12 0.57 -2.51
N ALA A 73 4.96 1.81 -2.99
CA ALA A 73 5.94 2.87 -2.79
C ALA A 73 6.12 3.22 -1.31
N VAL A 74 5.01 3.32 -0.56
CA VAL A 74 5.05 3.52 0.90
C VAL A 74 5.76 2.35 1.59
N GLY A 75 5.41 1.11 1.24
CA GLY A 75 6.07 -0.08 1.79
C GLY A 75 7.58 -0.10 1.49
N ALA A 76 7.97 0.22 0.26
CA ALA A 76 9.37 0.30 -0.14
C ALA A 76 10.12 1.41 0.62
N ALA A 77 9.50 2.57 0.83
CA ALA A 77 10.09 3.66 1.60
C ALA A 77 10.34 3.27 3.06
N LEU A 78 9.41 2.54 3.68
CA LEU A 78 9.57 2.02 5.05
C LEU A 78 10.71 1.00 5.14
N VAL A 79 10.77 0.04 4.20
CA VAL A 79 11.85 -0.95 4.15
C VAL A 79 13.19 -0.26 3.92
N TYR A 80 13.26 0.69 3.00
CA TYR A 80 14.46 1.47 2.73
C TYR A 80 14.93 2.20 3.99
N SER A 81 14.04 2.96 4.65
CA SER A 81 14.32 3.67 5.89
C SER A 81 14.87 2.75 6.99
N LEU A 82 14.32 1.54 7.11
CA LEU A 82 14.79 0.55 8.08
C LEU A 82 16.18 0.01 7.74
N LEU A 83 16.46 -0.24 6.46
CA LEU A 83 17.75 -0.76 5.99
C LEU A 83 18.86 0.29 6.09
N THR A 84 18.56 1.56 5.81
CA THR A 84 19.53 2.66 5.88
C THR A 84 19.67 3.27 7.26
N ARG A 85 18.93 2.77 8.27
CA ARG A 85 19.05 3.27 9.64
C ARG A 85 20.47 3.06 10.14
N GLU A 86 21.17 4.17 10.40
CA GLU A 86 22.50 4.15 11.00
C GLU A 86 22.46 3.46 12.37
N ARG A 87 23.47 2.62 12.62
CA ARG A 87 23.57 1.82 13.85
C ARG A 87 24.80 2.17 14.69
N LEU A 88 25.59 3.15 14.23
CA LEU A 88 26.75 3.69 14.92
C LEU A 88 26.62 5.21 14.88
N GLU A 89 26.50 5.83 16.05
CA GLU A 89 26.39 7.28 16.18
C GLU A 89 27.64 7.81 16.89
N ILE A 90 28.21 8.92 16.38
CA ILE A 90 29.39 9.58 16.94
C ILE A 90 29.01 11.02 17.29
N ASN A 91 29.08 11.36 18.57
CA ASN A 91 28.82 12.70 19.08
C ASN A 91 30.11 13.32 19.61
N VAL A 92 30.58 14.41 18.98
CA VAL A 92 31.77 15.15 19.41
C VAL A 92 31.33 16.42 20.12
N LEU A 93 31.63 16.53 21.40
CA LEU A 93 31.33 17.71 22.22
C LEU A 93 32.63 18.43 22.56
N HIS A 94 32.70 19.72 22.24
CA HIS A 94 33.80 20.59 22.66
C HIS A 94 33.64 20.94 24.14
N ASP A 95 34.73 20.82 24.90
CA ASP A 95 34.76 21.23 26.31
C ASP A 95 34.75 22.77 26.40
N ARG A 96 33.80 23.32 27.15
CA ARG A 96 33.57 24.77 27.22
C ARG A 96 34.22 25.45 28.42
N ASN A 97 34.92 24.72 29.30
CA ASN A 97 35.45 25.34 30.51
C ASN A 97 36.79 24.74 30.96
N PRO A 98 37.95 25.32 30.59
CA PRO A 98 38.18 26.44 29.66
C PRO A 98 38.19 26.00 28.18
N GLN A 99 37.72 26.88 27.28
CA GLN A 99 37.56 26.56 25.84
C GLN A 99 38.87 26.23 25.12
N PHE A 100 39.99 26.77 25.60
CA PHE A 100 41.35 26.44 25.18
C PHE A 100 42.33 26.78 26.31
N VAL A 101 43.42 26.01 26.43
CA VAL A 101 44.50 26.28 27.39
C VAL A 101 45.80 26.46 26.63
N THR A 102 46.46 27.59 26.83
CA THR A 102 47.79 27.85 26.27
C THR A 102 48.85 27.23 27.17
N LEU A 103 49.69 26.37 26.61
CA LEU A 103 50.82 25.76 27.30
C LEU A 103 52.02 26.72 27.33
N SER A 104 52.97 26.44 28.22
CA SER A 104 54.21 27.22 28.41
C SER A 104 55.13 27.24 27.19
N ASP A 105 54.91 26.37 26.20
CA ASP A 105 55.58 26.35 24.90
C ASP A 105 54.85 27.18 23.81
N GLY A 106 53.72 27.83 24.15
CA GLY A 106 52.88 28.60 23.24
C GLY A 106 51.86 27.76 22.46
N SER A 107 51.82 26.43 22.65
CA SER A 107 50.83 25.56 22.00
C SER A 107 49.45 25.68 22.65
N ILE A 108 48.39 25.46 21.86
CA ILE A 108 47.00 25.52 22.32
C ILE A 108 46.46 24.09 22.47
N ARG A 109 45.97 23.76 23.67
CA ARG A 109 45.26 22.50 23.93
C ARG A 109 43.75 22.74 23.99
N ASN A 110 43.04 22.00 23.14
CA ASN A 110 41.58 21.95 23.11
C ASN A 110 41.08 20.62 23.69
N GLY A 111 40.05 20.67 24.52
CA GLY A 111 39.38 19.48 25.05
C GLY A 111 38.19 19.08 24.20
N TYR A 112 38.12 17.82 23.77
CA TYR A 112 36.96 17.25 23.10
C TYR A 112 36.52 15.97 23.82
N THR A 113 35.21 15.80 23.99
CA THR A 113 34.59 14.57 24.46
C THR A 113 33.93 13.88 23.27
N VAL A 114 34.42 12.70 22.90
CA VAL A 114 33.84 11.87 21.84
C VAL A 114 32.98 10.78 22.48
N LYS A 115 31.68 10.81 22.21
CA LYS A 115 30.73 9.77 22.62
C LYS A 115 30.45 8.85 21.43
N LEU A 116 30.78 7.58 21.59
CA LEU A 116 30.54 6.54 20.60
C LEU A 116 29.38 5.68 21.08
N LEU A 117 28.33 5.54 20.26
CA LEU A 117 27.19 4.72 20.57
C LEU A 117 27.07 3.57 19.57
N ASN A 118 27.37 2.35 20.04
CA ASN A 118 27.17 1.12 19.26
C ASN A 118 25.77 0.58 19.52
N MET A 119 24.87 0.69 18.55
CA MET A 119 23.48 0.22 18.67
C MET A 119 23.31 -1.25 18.23
N ILE A 120 24.41 -2.01 18.12
CA ILE A 120 24.42 -3.44 17.77
C ILE A 120 25.18 -4.21 18.87
N PRO A 121 24.70 -5.38 19.31
CA PRO A 121 25.39 -6.22 20.29
C PRO A 121 26.56 -7.02 19.66
N GLU A 122 27.37 -6.36 18.84
CA GLU A 122 28.57 -6.93 18.21
C GLU A 122 29.79 -6.08 18.56
N PRO A 123 30.90 -6.68 19.00
CA PRO A 123 32.14 -5.95 19.24
C PRO A 123 32.63 -5.26 17.95
N ARG A 124 32.91 -3.96 18.03
CA ARG A 124 33.46 -3.17 16.91
C ARG A 124 34.76 -2.48 17.34
N THR A 125 35.81 -2.68 16.55
CA THR A 125 37.05 -1.93 16.71
C THR A 125 36.94 -0.62 15.94
N ILE A 126 37.08 0.51 16.64
CA ILE A 126 37.01 1.85 16.08
C ILE A 126 38.36 2.52 16.31
N VAL A 127 38.97 3.04 15.25
CA VAL A 127 40.19 3.84 15.32
C VAL A 127 39.81 5.31 15.15
N LEU A 128 40.16 6.13 16.14
CA LEU A 128 40.03 7.58 16.08
C LEU A 128 41.41 8.12 15.70
N THR A 129 41.51 8.85 14.59
CA THR A 129 42.75 9.49 14.10
C THR A 129 42.62 10.99 14.13
#